data_AF-A0AAD6A3U1-F1
#
_entry.id   AF-A0AAD6A3U1-F1
#
_cell.length_a   1.000
_cell.length_b   1.000
_cell.length_c   1.000
_cell.angle_alpha   90.00
_cell.angle_beta   90.00
_cell.angle_gamma   90.00
#
_symmetry.space_group_name_H-M   'P 1'
#
loop_
_entity.id
_entity.type
_entity.pdbx_description
1 polymer ?
#
loop_
_entity_poly.entity_id
_entity_poly.type
_entity_poly.pdbx_seq_one_letter_code
_entity_poly.pdbx_strand_id
1 'polypeptide(L)'
;MTATFADLQSLWQNILRDSNANQANVTAVAIITALLAIWLERNNRVFRHETRNVQSLWHWILSQQTIINSPINQDAPLPYPIDVNIHQNRMASPSTSPTVRTIKTYTVIPKPNPQAPRQLHLSAWDLALLSDHYIQKGLLFVNPPNLSLEQIIEQLRSSLEEALFHFYPLSGRLRWATCEGGDGQDIPKFLKEFFPHDQLVVNFDGCTIPLLAVQVTELIGGIFVGCSFNHVIGDGTSFWNFFNAWAEIARCKAAGKEVVLSRPPLHDRWFIGGYGEPPIKLPYSSPAEFIVRSSQPLLRERMFHFSTESLAKLKIRANQECDKDTISTFQALGALMWRCITRARCTPQEQTTGCKLAIQNRIRLQPPLMPNYFGNSINAIRTTTTAGELLDNNLGWAAWLVHQLVNDHTDCAIRDLVHKYMDNPCVYNTHMFDIPTVMMISSPRFDMYSCDFGWGKALAVRSGSAGKLDGIIVAYPGWEGGGSVDLEVCLSPEYMHALERDEELLAVLSPPIELGILLGTSNK
;
A
#
# COMPACT_ATOMS: atom_id res chain seq x y z
N MET A 1 -42.62 -33.37 27.58
CA MET A 1 -43.09 -32.24 28.43
C MET A 1 -43.58 -31.15 27.50
N THR A 2 -44.86 -30.81 27.55
CA THR A 2 -45.45 -29.71 26.78
C THR A 2 -45.24 -28.41 27.55
N ALA A 3 -44.26 -27.61 27.14
CA ALA A 3 -44.09 -26.25 27.67
C ALA A 3 -45.23 -25.35 27.14
N THR A 4 -45.83 -24.56 28.02
CA THR A 4 -46.90 -23.61 27.68
C THR A 4 -46.33 -22.23 27.36
N PHE A 5 -47.12 -21.36 26.73
CA PHE A 5 -46.72 -19.99 26.39
C PHE A 5 -46.31 -19.17 27.63
N ALA A 6 -46.98 -19.41 28.77
CA ALA A 6 -46.65 -18.76 30.03
C ALA A 6 -45.25 -19.15 30.56
N ASP A 7 -44.80 -20.38 30.28
CA ASP A 7 -43.49 -20.86 30.71
C ASP A 7 -42.35 -20.16 29.95
N LEU A 8 -42.54 -19.90 28.65
CA LEU A 8 -41.58 -19.16 27.82
C LEU A 8 -41.49 -17.69 28.21
N GLN A 9 -42.62 -17.06 28.54
CA GLN A 9 -42.66 -15.67 28.99
C GLN A 9 -41.97 -15.50 30.36
N SER A 10 -42.12 -16.48 31.25
CA SER A 10 -41.46 -16.50 32.55
C SER A 10 -39.95 -16.71 32.45
N LEU A 11 -39.51 -17.60 31.55
CA LEU A 11 -38.08 -17.81 31.25
C LEU A 11 -37.42 -16.52 30.72
N TRP A 12 -38.11 -15.79 29.85
CA TRP A 12 -37.63 -14.51 29.31
C TRP A 12 -37.49 -13.42 30.38
N GLN A 13 -38.47 -13.29 31.27
CA GLN A 13 -38.43 -12.32 32.38
C GLN A 13 -37.28 -12.60 33.35
N ASN A 14 -36.91 -13.87 33.55
CA ASN A 14 -35.78 -14.25 34.39
C ASN A 14 -34.43 -13.92 33.74
N ILE A 15 -34.30 -14.06 32.42
CA ILE A 15 -33.08 -13.73 31.67
C ILE A 15 -32.85 -12.21 31.63
N LEU A 16 -33.91 -11.40 31.51
CA LEU A 16 -33.80 -9.94 31.55
C LEU A 16 -33.42 -9.37 32.93
N ARG A 17 -33.66 -10.13 34.00
CA ARG A 17 -33.31 -9.73 35.38
C ARG A 17 -31.90 -10.13 35.79
N ASP A 18 -31.20 -10.91 34.97
CA ASP A 18 -29.82 -11.30 35.25
C ASP A 18 -28.86 -10.17 34.86
N SER A 19 -28.32 -9.47 35.86
CA SER A 19 -27.47 -8.28 35.70
C SER A 19 -26.10 -8.54 35.07
N ASN A 20 -25.75 -9.81 34.81
CA ASN A 20 -24.50 -10.21 34.15
C ASN A 20 -24.69 -10.62 32.67
N ALA A 21 -25.89 -10.53 32.11
CA ALA A 21 -26.14 -10.87 30.72
C ALA A 21 -25.69 -9.75 29.77
N ASN A 22 -24.62 -9.96 29.01
CA ASN A 22 -24.17 -9.02 27.98
C ASN A 22 -25.13 -9.02 26.77
N GLN A 23 -25.21 -7.90 26.04
CA GLN A 23 -26.26 -7.64 25.03
C GLN A 23 -26.35 -8.69 23.90
N ALA A 24 -25.26 -9.38 23.59
CA ALA A 24 -25.22 -10.52 22.68
C ALA A 24 -26.05 -11.72 23.16
N ASN A 25 -26.09 -11.99 24.48
CA ASN A 25 -26.89 -13.07 25.07
C ASN A 25 -28.39 -12.78 24.99
N VAL A 26 -28.79 -11.53 25.24
CA VAL A 26 -30.20 -11.10 25.12
C VAL A 26 -30.67 -11.19 23.67
N THR A 27 -29.80 -10.84 22.72
CA THR A 27 -30.11 -10.89 21.27
C THR A 27 -30.18 -12.34 20.77
N ALA A 28 -29.26 -13.20 21.19
CA ALA A 28 -29.28 -14.62 20.85
C ALA A 28 -30.52 -15.34 21.39
N VAL A 29 -30.94 -15.04 22.63
CA VAL A 29 -32.15 -15.61 23.22
C VAL A 29 -33.41 -15.09 22.50
N ALA A 30 -33.43 -13.84 22.04
CA ALA A 30 -34.55 -13.29 21.26
C ALA A 30 -34.72 -14.03 19.92
N ILE A 31 -33.60 -14.26 19.22
CA ILE A 31 -33.57 -14.97 17.95
C ILE A 31 -33.98 -16.43 18.13
N ILE A 32 -33.46 -17.11 19.16
CA ILE A 32 -33.81 -18.50 19.46
C ILE A 32 -35.30 -18.61 19.79
N THR A 33 -35.86 -17.67 20.55
CA THR A 33 -37.29 -17.65 20.92
C THR A 33 -38.19 -17.41 19.70
N ALA A 34 -37.79 -16.51 18.79
CA ALA A 34 -38.50 -16.26 17.54
C ALA A 34 -38.47 -17.49 16.59
N LEU A 35 -37.32 -18.15 16.47
CA LEU A 35 -37.19 -19.36 15.67
C LEU A 35 -37.99 -20.54 16.25
N LEU A 36 -38.04 -20.66 17.58
CA LEU A 36 -38.86 -21.68 18.26
C LEU A 36 -40.36 -21.43 18.03
N ALA A 37 -40.80 -20.17 18.06
CA ALA A 37 -42.18 -19.78 17.79
C ALA A 37 -42.59 -20.11 16.34
N ILE A 38 -41.73 -19.79 15.35
CA ILE A 38 -41.95 -20.11 13.93
C ILE A 38 -42.00 -21.63 13.70
N TRP A 39 -41.13 -22.37 14.39
CA TRP A 39 -41.11 -23.83 14.30
C TRP A 39 -42.36 -24.47 14.89
N LEU A 40 -42.87 -23.96 16.02
CA LEU A 40 -44.11 -24.43 16.66
C LEU A 40 -45.36 -24.09 15.82
N GLU A 41 -45.41 -22.91 15.21
CA GLU A 41 -46.50 -22.50 14.31
C GLU A 41 -46.59 -23.38 13.05
N ARG A 42 -45.44 -23.79 12.50
CA ARG A 42 -45.39 -24.65 11.31
C ARG A 42 -45.73 -26.11 11.60
N ASN A 43 -45.43 -26.62 12.79
CA ASN A 43 -45.44 -28.06 13.05
C ASN A 43 -46.54 -28.55 14.01
N ASN A 44 -47.32 -27.68 14.66
CA ASN A 44 -48.32 -28.09 15.65
C ASN A 44 -49.74 -27.57 15.34
N ARG A 45 -50.70 -28.48 15.05
CA ARG A 45 -52.06 -28.12 14.62
C ARG A 45 -52.91 -27.40 15.68
N VAL A 46 -52.55 -27.52 16.96
CA VAL A 46 -53.29 -26.89 18.07
C VAL A 46 -53.12 -25.36 18.07
N PHE A 47 -51.99 -24.84 17.60
CA PHE A 47 -51.70 -23.39 17.63
C PHE A 47 -52.37 -22.57 16.52
N ARG A 48 -52.98 -23.20 15.51
CA ARG A 48 -53.66 -22.48 14.42
C ARG A 48 -54.97 -21.79 14.85
N HIS A 49 -55.51 -22.09 16.02
CA HIS A 49 -56.74 -21.46 16.52
C HIS A 49 -56.51 -20.28 17.46
N GLU A 50 -55.27 -19.99 17.86
CA GLU A 50 -54.93 -18.81 18.68
C GLU A 50 -54.12 -17.77 17.89
N THR A 51 -54.56 -17.44 16.68
CA THR A 51 -53.91 -16.43 15.81
C THR A 51 -53.84 -15.03 16.43
N ARG A 52 -54.62 -14.72 17.47
CA ARG A 52 -54.50 -13.46 18.25
C ARG A 52 -53.24 -13.39 19.12
N ASN A 53 -52.67 -14.52 19.54
CA ASN A 53 -51.49 -14.54 20.41
C ASN A 53 -50.18 -14.33 19.65
N VAL A 54 -50.10 -14.71 18.37
CA VAL A 54 -48.90 -14.51 17.53
C VAL A 54 -48.72 -13.03 17.15
N GLN A 55 -49.81 -12.33 16.79
CA GLN A 55 -49.76 -10.88 16.56
C GLN A 55 -49.46 -10.10 17.84
N SER A 56 -49.99 -10.55 18.99
CA SER A 56 -49.67 -9.96 20.29
C SER A 56 -48.22 -10.20 20.70
N LEU A 57 -47.65 -11.37 20.37
CA LEU A 57 -46.22 -11.67 20.56
C LEU A 57 -45.35 -10.79 19.66
N TRP A 58 -45.75 -10.57 18.40
CA TRP A 58 -45.06 -9.67 17.48
C TRP A 58 -45.08 -8.22 17.97
N HIS A 59 -46.25 -7.72 18.37
CA HIS A 59 -46.37 -6.38 18.96
C HIS A 59 -45.62 -6.25 20.29
N TRP A 60 -45.58 -7.29 21.12
CA TRP A 60 -44.81 -7.28 22.35
C TRP A 60 -43.30 -7.29 22.09
N ILE A 61 -42.79 -8.09 21.14
CA ILE A 61 -41.38 -8.07 20.70
C ILE A 61 -41.00 -6.69 20.16
N LEU A 62 -41.86 -6.08 19.33
CA LEU A 62 -41.67 -4.71 18.84
C LEU A 62 -41.73 -3.66 19.97
N SER A 63 -42.53 -3.88 21.01
CA SER A 63 -42.59 -2.99 22.19
C SER A 63 -41.32 -3.07 23.07
N GLN A 64 -40.57 -4.17 23.01
CA GLN A 64 -39.26 -4.29 23.66
C GLN A 64 -38.15 -3.59 22.86
N GLN A 65 -38.40 -3.24 21.59
CA GLN A 65 -37.49 -2.49 20.74
C GLN A 65 -37.30 -1.04 21.22
N THR A 66 -38.25 -0.51 22.00
CA THR A 66 -38.12 0.81 22.65
C THR A 66 -37.12 0.79 23.83
N ILE A 67 -36.90 -0.37 24.46
CA ILE A 67 -35.86 -0.55 25.49
C ILE A 67 -34.47 -0.67 24.85
N ILE A 68 -34.39 -1.21 23.62
CA ILE A 68 -33.15 -1.28 22.83
C ILE A 68 -32.77 0.08 22.23
N ASN A 69 -33.73 0.97 21.97
CA ASN A 69 -33.53 2.27 21.32
C ASN A 69 -33.39 3.48 22.27
N SER A 70 -33.19 3.26 23.58
CA SER A 70 -32.82 4.38 24.46
C SER A 70 -31.39 4.85 24.13
N PRO A 71 -31.13 6.15 23.92
CA PRO A 71 -29.85 6.63 23.43
C PRO A 71 -28.78 6.51 24.51
N ILE A 72 -27.90 5.50 24.36
CA ILE A 72 -26.65 5.40 25.11
C ILE A 72 -25.51 5.78 24.17
N ASN A 73 -24.87 6.92 24.48
CA ASN A 73 -23.57 7.41 24.00
C ASN A 73 -22.99 6.76 22.73
N GLN A 74 -23.17 7.41 21.59
CA GLN A 74 -22.47 7.12 20.33
C GLN A 74 -21.01 7.66 20.31
N ASP A 75 -20.26 7.49 21.40
CA ASP A 75 -18.86 7.91 21.50
C ASP A 75 -17.93 6.75 21.89
N ALA A 76 -17.99 5.67 21.12
CA ALA A 76 -16.91 4.67 21.09
C ALA A 76 -16.68 4.21 19.64
N PRO A 77 -15.49 4.45 19.04
CA PRO A 77 -15.18 3.94 17.71
C PRO A 77 -14.98 2.43 17.76
N LEU A 78 -15.74 1.70 16.93
CA LEU A 78 -15.45 0.30 16.62
C LEU A 78 -14.11 0.23 15.86
N PRO A 79 -13.13 -0.58 16.31
CA PRO A 79 -11.89 -0.75 15.57
C PRO A 79 -12.16 -1.55 14.29
N TYR A 80 -11.80 -0.99 13.14
CA TYR A 80 -11.85 -1.70 11.86
C TYR A 80 -10.65 -2.65 11.76
N PRO A 81 -10.84 -3.97 11.56
CA PRO A 81 -9.78 -4.97 11.56
C PRO A 81 -8.82 -4.82 10.37
N ILE A 82 -7.51 -5.02 10.54
CA ILE A 82 -6.53 -5.16 9.43
C ILE A 82 -6.31 -6.64 9.15
N ASP A 83 -6.51 -7.14 7.93
CA ASP A 83 -6.31 -8.55 7.58
C ASP A 83 -4.89 -8.84 7.05
N VAL A 84 -4.19 -9.79 7.68
CA VAL A 84 -2.89 -10.33 7.26
C VAL A 84 -3.11 -11.63 6.47
N ASN A 85 -3.22 -11.55 5.15
CA ASN A 85 -3.59 -12.70 4.30
C ASN A 85 -2.44 -13.64 3.96
N ILE A 86 -2.66 -14.92 4.19
CA ILE A 86 -1.78 -16.02 3.78
C ILE A 86 -2.84 -17.13 3.27
N HIS A 87 -2.77 -17.80 2.05
CA HIS A 87 -3.30 -19.19 1.63
C HIS A 87 -2.37 -20.34 1.04
N GLN A 88 -2.68 -21.68 1.19
CA GLN A 88 -2.19 -22.87 0.39
C GLN A 88 -2.89 -24.23 0.64
N ASN A 89 -2.78 -25.17 -0.31
CA ASN A 89 -3.02 -26.62 -0.15
C ASN A 89 -2.01 -27.54 -0.91
N ARG A 90 -2.08 -28.87 -0.68
CA ARG A 90 -1.02 -29.94 -0.76
C ARG A 90 -0.85 -30.71 -2.10
N MET A 91 0.32 -31.36 -2.22
CA MET A 91 1.07 -31.96 -3.37
C MET A 91 0.43 -33.01 -4.33
N ALA A 92 0.86 -32.98 -5.61
CA ALA A 92 1.26 -34.15 -6.43
C ALA A 92 2.16 -33.78 -7.65
N SER A 93 3.31 -34.49 -7.77
CA SER A 93 4.21 -34.76 -8.93
C SER A 93 4.87 -33.61 -9.76
N PRO A 94 6.02 -33.87 -10.44
CA PRO A 94 7.08 -32.87 -10.68
C PRO A 94 7.01 -32.20 -12.05
N SER A 95 6.51 -30.96 -12.13
CA SER A 95 6.77 -30.07 -13.30
C SER A 95 6.43 -28.58 -13.12
N THR A 96 6.07 -28.08 -11.94
CA THR A 96 5.50 -26.72 -11.81
C THR A 96 6.23 -25.82 -10.81
N SER A 97 6.36 -24.54 -11.17
CA SER A 97 7.06 -23.45 -10.46
C SER A 97 6.84 -23.43 -8.93
N PRO A 98 7.82 -22.97 -8.13
CA PRO A 98 7.73 -22.98 -6.66
C PRO A 98 6.51 -22.17 -6.19
N THR A 99 5.59 -22.83 -5.50
CA THR A 99 4.31 -22.27 -5.06
C THR A 99 4.37 -21.90 -3.57
N VAL A 100 4.31 -20.61 -3.25
CA VAL A 100 4.35 -20.11 -1.86
C VAL A 100 3.17 -20.66 -1.06
N ARG A 101 3.46 -21.24 0.11
CA ARG A 101 2.45 -21.71 1.07
C ARG A 101 2.14 -20.64 2.09
N THR A 102 0.88 -20.62 2.47
CA THR A 102 0.46 -20.07 3.75
C THR A 102 0.22 -21.04 4.84
N ILE A 103 0.49 -20.53 6.03
CA ILE A 103 0.23 -21.22 7.27
C ILE A 103 -0.89 -20.55 8.09
N LYS A 104 -0.99 -19.21 8.17
CA LYS A 104 -1.95 -18.54 9.07
C LYS A 104 -2.23 -17.07 8.73
N THR A 105 -3.46 -16.63 8.93
CA THR A 105 -3.90 -15.23 8.81
C THR A 105 -4.19 -14.65 10.19
N TYR A 106 -3.85 -13.38 10.39
CA TYR A 106 -4.10 -12.66 11.63
C TYR A 106 -4.78 -11.33 11.36
N THR A 107 -5.58 -10.88 12.31
CA THR A 107 -6.02 -9.50 12.35
C THR A 107 -5.25 -8.74 13.42
N VAL A 108 -4.56 -7.66 13.05
CA VAL A 108 -3.82 -6.83 14.01
C VAL A 108 -4.63 -5.58 14.31
N ILE A 109 -5.05 -5.44 15.57
CA ILE A 109 -5.85 -4.32 16.04
C ILE A 109 -4.94 -3.46 16.92
N PRO A 110 -4.67 -2.19 16.57
CA PRO A 110 -3.86 -1.32 17.39
C PRO A 110 -4.54 -1.02 18.73
N LYS A 111 -3.72 -0.64 19.71
CA LYS A 111 -4.23 -0.01 20.94
C LYS A 111 -4.99 1.29 20.60
N PRO A 112 -6.06 1.64 21.33
CA PRO A 112 -6.73 2.92 21.15
C PRO A 112 -5.75 4.07 21.31
N ASN A 113 -5.71 4.97 20.32
CA ASN A 113 -4.93 6.20 20.38
C ASN A 113 -5.90 7.38 20.59
N PRO A 114 -5.93 8.00 21.79
CA PRO A 114 -6.81 9.14 22.07
C PRO A 114 -6.53 10.37 21.21
N GLN A 115 -5.33 10.47 20.61
CA GLN A 115 -4.94 11.57 19.73
C GLN A 115 -5.35 11.33 18.27
N ALA A 116 -5.76 10.11 17.90
CA ALA A 116 -6.16 9.81 16.53
C ALA A 116 -7.52 10.47 16.23
N PRO A 117 -7.61 11.35 15.21
CA PRO A 117 -8.87 11.95 14.83
C PRO A 117 -9.81 10.89 14.24
N ARG A 118 -11.12 11.08 14.42
CA ARG A 118 -12.16 10.21 13.84
C ARG A 118 -12.16 10.24 12.30
N GLN A 119 -11.70 11.34 11.71
CA GLN A 119 -11.61 11.53 10.27
C GLN A 119 -10.35 12.31 9.91
N LEU A 120 -9.68 11.89 8.83
CA LEU A 120 -8.57 12.60 8.21
C LEU A 120 -8.96 12.94 6.78
N HIS A 121 -8.90 14.22 6.40
CA HIS A 121 -9.18 14.64 5.03
C HIS A 121 -7.97 14.40 4.13
N LEU A 122 -8.24 13.96 2.90
CA LEU A 122 -7.21 13.71 1.89
C LEU A 122 -6.80 15.03 1.23
N SER A 123 -5.49 15.20 1.03
CA SER A 123 -4.92 16.33 0.28
C SER A 123 -5.09 16.16 -1.23
N ALA A 124 -4.78 17.20 -2.00
CA ALA A 124 -4.77 17.15 -3.47
C ALA A 124 -3.86 16.02 -4.00
N TRP A 125 -2.68 15.82 -3.39
CA TRP A 125 -1.77 14.74 -3.77
C TRP A 125 -2.34 13.36 -3.44
N ASP A 126 -3.07 13.23 -2.34
CA ASP A 126 -3.67 11.95 -1.94
C ASP A 126 -4.83 11.58 -2.89
N LEU A 127 -5.72 12.53 -3.18
CA LEU A 127 -6.90 12.31 -4.02
C LEU A 127 -6.56 11.95 -5.47
N ALA A 128 -5.49 12.55 -6.01
CA ALA A 128 -5.03 12.24 -7.35
C ALA A 128 -4.66 10.75 -7.52
N LEU A 129 -4.31 10.04 -6.44
CA LEU A 129 -3.82 8.66 -6.47
C LEU A 129 -4.90 7.60 -6.25
N LEU A 130 -6.20 7.96 -6.21
CA LEU A 130 -7.27 7.01 -5.90
C LEU A 130 -7.36 5.80 -6.85
N SER A 131 -7.02 5.97 -8.12
CA SER A 131 -6.96 4.86 -9.10
C SER A 131 -5.56 4.27 -9.28
N ASP A 132 -4.57 4.74 -8.53
CA ASP A 132 -3.24 4.12 -8.51
C ASP A 132 -3.23 2.86 -7.63
N HIS A 133 -2.17 2.08 -7.67
CA HIS A 133 -2.04 0.85 -6.92
C HIS A 133 -1.43 1.10 -5.54
N TYR A 134 -1.51 0.08 -4.67
CA TYR A 134 -0.79 0.08 -3.40
C TYR A 134 0.73 0.04 -3.65
N ILE A 135 1.50 0.74 -2.81
CA ILE A 135 2.96 0.56 -2.74
C ILE A 135 3.24 -0.83 -2.19
N GLN A 136 3.92 -1.67 -2.97
CA GLN A 136 4.34 -3.00 -2.53
C GLN A 136 5.86 -3.08 -2.47
N LYS A 137 6.41 -3.34 -1.29
CA LYS A 137 7.83 -3.62 -1.07
C LYS A 137 8.00 -4.77 -0.10
N GLY A 138 9.07 -5.54 -0.26
CA GLY A 138 9.47 -6.50 0.76
C GLY A 138 10.97 -6.64 0.90
N LEU A 139 11.36 -7.13 2.06
CA LEU A 139 12.73 -7.32 2.50
C LEU A 139 13.02 -8.79 2.71
N LEU A 140 14.12 -9.27 2.12
CA LEU A 140 14.64 -10.61 2.30
C LEU A 140 15.68 -10.61 3.42
N PHE A 141 15.55 -11.51 4.38
CA PHE A 141 16.48 -11.73 5.48
C PHE A 141 17.03 -13.15 5.43
N VAL A 142 18.24 -13.35 5.97
CA VAL A 142 18.73 -14.70 6.33
C VAL A 142 17.87 -15.26 7.44
N ASN A 143 17.68 -16.57 7.48
CA ASN A 143 16.91 -17.19 8.55
C ASN A 143 17.55 -16.88 9.93
N PRO A 144 16.82 -16.26 10.87
CA PRO A 144 17.38 -15.95 12.18
C PRO A 144 17.71 -17.26 12.93
N PRO A 145 18.97 -17.52 13.29
CA PRO A 145 19.40 -18.85 13.74
C PRO A 145 18.78 -19.31 15.07
N ASN A 146 18.24 -18.37 15.86
CA ASN A 146 17.76 -18.63 17.22
C ASN A 146 16.24 -18.41 17.37
N LEU A 147 15.51 -18.17 16.29
CA LEU A 147 14.06 -17.91 16.35
C LEU A 147 13.32 -18.92 15.48
N SER A 148 12.25 -19.51 16.03
CA SER A 148 11.28 -20.23 15.22
C SER A 148 10.42 -19.26 14.40
N LEU A 149 9.79 -19.76 13.34
CA LEU A 149 8.87 -18.97 12.54
C LEU A 149 7.72 -18.40 13.38
N GLU A 150 7.20 -19.17 14.35
CA GLU A 150 6.15 -18.70 15.27
C GLU A 150 6.62 -17.55 16.15
N GLN A 151 7.86 -17.59 16.65
CA GLN A 151 8.43 -16.50 17.44
C GLN A 151 8.60 -15.23 16.60
N ILE A 152 9.02 -15.39 15.34
CA ILE A 152 9.14 -14.30 14.37
C ILE A 152 7.77 -13.67 14.09
N ILE A 153 6.76 -14.50 13.82
CA ILE A 153 5.40 -14.03 13.57
C ILE A 153 4.85 -13.29 14.80
N GLU A 154 5.06 -13.80 16.00
CA GLU A 154 4.57 -13.16 17.22
C GLU A 154 5.30 -11.83 17.50
N GLN A 155 6.62 -11.79 17.29
CA GLN A 155 7.40 -10.55 17.39
C GLN A 155 6.88 -9.49 16.41
N LEU A 156 6.70 -9.86 15.15
CA LEU A 156 6.18 -8.98 14.11
C LEU A 156 4.76 -8.50 14.42
N ARG A 157 3.86 -9.40 14.85
CA ARG A 157 2.48 -9.07 15.20
C ARG A 157 2.40 -8.10 16.36
N SER A 158 3.11 -8.40 17.45
CA SER A 158 3.13 -7.58 18.67
C SER A 158 3.76 -6.21 18.43
N SER A 159 4.81 -6.13 17.62
CA SER A 159 5.43 -4.85 17.25
C SER A 159 4.59 -4.06 16.25
N LEU A 160 3.85 -4.73 15.37
CA LEU A 160 2.97 -4.07 14.40
C LEU A 160 1.78 -3.43 15.09
N GLU A 161 1.19 -4.08 16.10
CA GLU A 161 0.14 -3.51 16.96
C GLU A 161 0.57 -2.15 17.55
N GLU A 162 1.80 -2.07 18.05
CA GLU A 162 2.37 -0.86 18.64
C GLU A 162 2.77 0.16 17.56
N ALA A 163 3.26 -0.28 16.40
CA ALA A 163 3.53 0.62 15.28
C ALA A 163 2.25 1.30 14.80
N LEU A 164 1.15 0.55 14.69
CA LEU A 164 -0.14 1.07 14.26
C LEU A 164 -0.76 2.06 15.26
N PHE A 165 -0.38 2.02 16.54
CA PHE A 165 -0.74 3.08 17.50
C PHE A 165 -0.19 4.44 17.06
N HIS A 166 1.07 4.50 16.61
CA HIS A 166 1.69 5.73 16.11
C HIS A 166 1.27 6.06 14.67
N PHE A 167 1.10 5.04 13.82
CA PHE A 167 0.74 5.17 12.41
C PHE A 167 -0.75 4.86 12.18
N TYR A 168 -1.60 5.43 13.03
CA TYR A 168 -3.04 5.13 13.08
C TYR A 168 -3.79 5.24 11.73
N PRO A 169 -3.44 6.11 10.74
CA PRO A 169 -4.16 6.12 9.47
C PRO A 169 -4.11 4.79 8.72
N LEU A 170 -3.07 3.97 8.94
CA LEU A 170 -2.92 2.65 8.32
C LEU A 170 -3.93 1.62 8.83
N SER A 171 -4.50 1.84 10.02
CA SER A 171 -5.57 1.01 10.58
C SER A 171 -6.98 1.48 10.19
N GLY A 172 -7.07 2.60 9.48
CA GLY A 172 -8.34 3.18 9.06
C GLY A 172 -8.96 2.50 7.84
N ARG A 173 -9.94 3.20 7.26
CA ARG A 173 -10.58 2.89 5.98
C ARG A 173 -10.81 4.18 5.20
N LEU A 174 -10.76 4.09 3.87
CA LEU A 174 -11.23 5.19 3.04
C LEU A 174 -12.76 5.27 3.13
N ARG A 175 -13.29 6.50 3.13
CA ARG A 175 -14.74 6.74 3.13
C ARG A 175 -15.10 7.64 1.96
N TRP A 176 -15.96 7.15 1.09
CA TRP A 176 -16.63 7.95 0.06
C TRP A 176 -17.96 8.44 0.61
N ALA A 177 -18.14 9.76 0.72
CA ALA A 177 -19.41 10.35 1.13
C ALA A 177 -20.07 10.96 -0.12
N THR A 178 -21.18 10.38 -0.57
CA THR A 178 -22.04 11.02 -1.57
C THR A 178 -22.67 12.27 -0.93
N CYS A 179 -22.66 13.40 -1.66
CA CYS A 179 -23.47 14.54 -1.24
C CYS A 179 -24.95 14.15 -1.40
N GLU A 180 -25.70 14.29 -0.30
CA GLU A 180 -27.15 14.12 -0.14
C GLU A 180 -27.68 12.75 0.30
N GLY A 181 -28.69 12.84 1.16
CA GLY A 181 -29.23 11.79 2.01
C GLY A 181 -29.75 10.57 1.26
N GLY A 182 -29.48 9.41 1.84
CA GLY A 182 -30.01 8.14 1.39
C GLY A 182 -29.55 7.07 2.36
N ASP A 183 -30.42 6.70 3.29
CA ASP A 183 -30.27 5.51 4.11
C ASP A 183 -30.16 4.30 3.19
N GLY A 184 -28.93 3.86 2.96
CA GLY A 184 -28.60 2.66 2.18
C GLY A 184 -27.98 1.61 3.08
N GLN A 185 -28.81 0.83 3.77
CA GLN A 185 -28.43 -0.48 4.31
C GLN A 185 -28.39 -1.49 3.15
N ASP A 186 -27.20 -2.00 2.82
CA ASP A 186 -26.86 -3.39 2.43
C ASP A 186 -25.35 -3.45 2.04
N ILE A 187 -24.57 -4.51 2.25
CA ILE A 187 -24.66 -5.92 1.78
C ILE A 187 -23.79 -6.83 2.69
N PRO A 188 -24.15 -8.10 3.00
CA PRO A 188 -23.18 -9.06 3.52
C PRO A 188 -22.31 -9.65 2.38
N LYS A 189 -21.09 -9.15 2.20
CA LYS A 189 -20.14 -9.53 1.13
C LYS A 189 -19.06 -10.53 1.56
N PHE A 190 -19.38 -11.54 2.39
CA PHE A 190 -18.42 -12.57 2.85
C PHE A 190 -17.75 -13.39 1.70
N LEU A 191 -18.15 -13.16 0.45
CA LEU A 191 -17.69 -13.89 -0.76
C LEU A 191 -16.53 -13.23 -1.52
N LYS A 192 -15.95 -12.12 -1.04
CA LYS A 192 -14.69 -11.57 -1.59
C LYS A 192 -13.44 -11.96 -0.77
N GLU A 193 -13.63 -12.74 0.29
CA GLU A 193 -12.68 -13.03 1.38
C GLU A 193 -11.62 -14.12 1.08
N PHE A 194 -11.08 -14.25 -0.15
CA PHE A 194 -10.11 -15.34 -0.45
C PHE A 194 -8.83 -14.97 -1.25
N PHE A 195 -8.44 -13.71 -1.40
CA PHE A 195 -7.19 -13.35 -2.14
C PHE A 195 -6.33 -12.27 -1.45
N PRO A 196 -4.99 -12.44 -1.36
CA PRO A 196 -4.04 -11.31 -1.30
C PRO A 196 -3.93 -10.70 -2.71
N HIS A 197 -3.92 -9.37 -2.75
CA HIS A 197 -4.21 -8.53 -3.93
C HIS A 197 -3.57 -8.98 -5.26
N ASP A 198 -4.44 -9.16 -6.26
CA ASP A 198 -4.12 -9.31 -7.68
C ASP A 198 -3.65 -7.95 -8.27
N GLN A 199 -3.05 -7.96 -9.47
CA GLN A 199 -2.59 -6.78 -10.23
C GLN A 199 -3.69 -5.74 -10.51
N LEU A 200 -4.92 -5.99 -10.08
CA LEU A 200 -6.12 -5.18 -10.34
C LEU A 200 -6.56 -4.33 -9.14
N VAL A 201 -5.91 -4.44 -7.98
CA VAL A 201 -6.28 -3.66 -6.77
C VAL A 201 -5.74 -2.24 -6.84
N VAL A 202 -6.64 -1.28 -6.66
CA VAL A 202 -6.33 0.17 -6.65
C VAL A 202 -6.59 0.76 -5.27
N ASN A 203 -6.04 1.95 -5.00
CA ASN A 203 -6.12 2.59 -3.70
C ASN A 203 -7.56 2.84 -3.22
N PHE A 204 -8.49 3.13 -4.13
CA PHE A 204 -9.91 3.28 -3.80
C PHE A 204 -10.51 2.02 -3.15
N ASP A 205 -9.97 0.82 -3.45
CA ASP A 205 -10.44 -0.42 -2.83
C ASP A 205 -10.24 -0.43 -1.30
N GLY A 206 -9.41 0.47 -0.76
CA GLY A 206 -9.26 0.77 0.68
C GLY A 206 -10.55 1.22 1.38
N CYS A 207 -11.65 1.43 0.65
CA CYS A 207 -13.00 1.54 1.21
C CYS A 207 -13.54 0.20 1.73
N THR A 208 -13.05 -0.91 1.16
CA THR A 208 -13.54 -2.27 1.40
C THR A 208 -12.46 -3.24 1.88
N ILE A 209 -11.18 -2.92 1.64
CA ILE A 209 -10.03 -3.73 2.06
C ILE A 209 -9.12 -2.91 2.99
N PRO A 210 -8.22 -3.55 3.76
CA PRO A 210 -7.27 -2.84 4.62
C PRO A 210 -6.36 -1.87 3.85
N LEU A 211 -5.94 -0.80 4.53
CA LEU A 211 -4.98 0.18 3.97
C LEU A 211 -3.52 -0.27 4.10
N LEU A 212 -3.29 -1.31 4.90
CA LEU A 212 -2.00 -1.95 5.10
C LEU A 212 -2.22 -3.47 5.15
N ALA A 213 -1.37 -4.22 4.46
CA ALA A 213 -1.26 -5.67 4.60
C ALA A 213 0.22 -6.06 4.63
N VAL A 214 0.57 -7.03 5.47
CA VAL A 214 1.94 -7.52 5.61
C VAL A 214 1.93 -9.03 5.44
N GLN A 215 2.90 -9.58 4.72
CA GLN A 215 3.08 -11.01 4.51
C GLN A 215 4.49 -11.42 4.92
N VAL A 216 4.58 -12.49 5.70
CA VAL A 216 5.86 -13.12 6.07
C VAL A 216 5.93 -14.46 5.36
N THR A 217 6.95 -14.65 4.55
CA THR A 217 7.16 -15.85 3.74
C THR A 217 8.47 -16.50 4.15
N GLU A 218 8.40 -17.70 4.70
CA GLU A 218 9.57 -18.54 4.93
C GLU A 218 10.08 -19.09 3.59
N LEU A 219 11.39 -19.02 3.40
CA LEU A 219 12.11 -19.49 2.21
C LEU A 219 13.22 -20.44 2.65
N ILE A 220 13.78 -21.19 1.71
CA ILE A 220 14.98 -22.00 1.98
C ILE A 220 16.12 -21.05 2.36
N GLY A 221 16.52 -21.07 3.64
CA GLY A 221 17.63 -20.27 4.17
C GLY A 221 17.29 -18.81 4.50
N GLY A 222 16.02 -18.39 4.37
CA GLY A 222 15.66 -16.99 4.58
C GLY A 222 14.18 -16.74 4.86
N ILE A 223 13.85 -15.49 5.17
CA ILE A 223 12.47 -15.02 5.39
C ILE A 223 12.28 -13.75 4.59
N PHE A 224 11.16 -13.64 3.89
CA PHE A 224 10.75 -12.45 3.17
C PHE A 224 9.58 -11.77 3.88
N VAL A 225 9.75 -10.50 4.26
CA VAL A 225 8.69 -9.67 4.84
C VAL A 225 8.20 -8.70 3.77
N GLY A 226 7.07 -9.01 3.14
CA GLY A 226 6.38 -8.17 2.17
C GLY A 226 5.35 -7.26 2.84
N CYS A 227 5.16 -6.06 2.30
CA CYS A 227 4.25 -5.05 2.80
C CYS A 227 3.54 -4.37 1.61
N SER A 228 2.22 -4.29 1.69
CA SER A 228 1.33 -3.60 0.76
C SER A 228 0.69 -2.42 1.49
N PHE A 229 0.95 -1.21 1.02
CA PHE A 229 0.61 0.05 1.67
C PHE A 229 -0.21 0.91 0.71
N ASN A 230 -1.40 1.34 1.12
CA ASN A 230 -2.27 2.16 0.28
C ASN A 230 -1.63 3.53 0.00
N HIS A 231 -1.36 3.83 -1.27
CA HIS A 231 -0.57 4.99 -1.67
C HIS A 231 -1.29 6.32 -1.35
N VAL A 232 -2.62 6.32 -1.19
CA VAL A 232 -3.39 7.52 -0.77
C VAL A 232 -3.04 7.95 0.66
N ILE A 233 -2.56 7.03 1.50
CA ILE A 233 -2.20 7.35 2.90
C ILE A 233 -0.78 7.92 3.00
N GLY A 234 0.08 7.67 2.01
CA GLY A 234 1.41 8.24 1.97
C GLY A 234 2.26 7.78 0.80
N ASP A 235 3.32 8.54 0.54
CA ASP A 235 4.32 8.24 -0.49
C ASP A 235 5.44 7.31 0.01
N GLY A 236 6.41 7.01 -0.86
CA GLY A 236 7.56 6.18 -0.51
C GLY A 236 8.36 6.66 0.72
N THR A 237 8.38 7.96 1.01
CA THR A 237 9.03 8.49 2.23
C THR A 237 8.25 8.06 3.47
N SER A 238 6.92 8.14 3.40
CA SER A 238 6.02 7.71 4.46
C SER A 238 6.06 6.19 4.67
N PHE A 239 6.12 5.42 3.57
CA PHE A 239 6.29 3.97 3.60
C PHE A 239 7.53 3.55 4.40
N TRP A 240 8.70 4.08 4.04
CA TRP A 240 9.96 3.70 4.70
C TRP A 240 10.06 4.27 6.12
N ASN A 241 9.41 5.40 6.42
CA ASN A 241 9.28 5.87 7.79
C ASN A 241 8.52 4.84 8.66
N PHE A 242 7.37 4.37 8.17
CA PHE A 242 6.59 3.33 8.85
C PHE A 242 7.39 2.02 9.01
N PHE A 243 8.01 1.53 7.94
CA PHE A 243 8.69 0.23 7.97
C PHE A 243 9.90 0.24 8.91
N ASN A 244 10.69 1.32 8.90
CA ASN A 244 11.82 1.49 9.82
C ASN A 244 11.36 1.67 11.27
N ALA A 245 10.29 2.44 11.51
CA ALA A 245 9.72 2.59 12.85
C ALA A 245 9.18 1.25 13.38
N TRP A 246 8.55 0.44 12.53
CA TRP A 246 8.07 -0.88 12.92
C TRP A 246 9.23 -1.81 13.34
N ALA A 247 10.32 -1.82 12.57
CA ALA A 247 11.53 -2.57 12.92
C ALA A 247 12.18 -2.05 14.22
N GLU A 248 12.22 -0.73 14.42
CA GLU A 248 12.72 -0.10 15.65
C GLU A 248 11.90 -0.54 16.88
N ILE A 249 10.58 -0.53 16.77
CA ILE A 249 9.67 -1.01 17.82
C ILE A 249 9.91 -2.49 18.12
N ALA A 250 10.07 -3.33 17.09
CA ALA A 250 10.34 -4.75 17.27
C ALA A 250 11.62 -5.00 18.08
N ARG A 251 12.68 -4.22 17.83
CA ARG A 251 13.93 -4.27 18.60
C ARG A 251 13.75 -3.78 20.04
N CYS A 252 13.06 -2.66 20.26
CA CYS A 252 12.80 -2.14 21.60
C CYS A 252 12.01 -3.15 22.45
N LYS A 253 10.94 -3.72 21.90
CA LYS A 253 10.13 -4.73 22.59
C LYS A 253 10.91 -6.00 22.89
N ALA A 254 11.69 -6.51 21.95
CA ALA A 254 12.55 -7.67 22.18
C ALA A 254 13.60 -7.43 23.27
N ALA A 255 14.09 -6.19 23.40
CA ALA A 255 15.03 -5.79 24.45
C ALA A 255 14.37 -5.39 25.78
N GLY A 256 13.04 -5.46 25.90
CA GLY A 256 12.31 -5.01 27.09
C GLY A 256 12.45 -3.51 27.38
N LYS A 257 12.73 -2.70 26.35
CA LYS A 257 12.91 -1.25 26.45
C LYS A 257 11.63 -0.50 26.13
N GLU A 258 11.51 0.70 26.69
CA GLU A 258 10.46 1.64 26.32
C GLU A 258 10.57 2.00 24.83
N VAL A 259 9.42 2.10 24.17
CA VAL A 259 9.33 2.46 22.76
C VAL A 259 9.38 3.98 22.63
N VAL A 260 10.52 4.50 22.17
CA VAL A 260 10.69 5.91 21.79
C VAL A 260 11.15 5.94 20.35
N LEU A 261 10.26 6.35 19.44
CA LEU A 261 10.55 6.38 18.01
C LEU A 261 11.57 7.47 17.67
N SER A 262 12.60 7.12 16.92
CA SER A 262 13.56 8.07 16.35
C SER A 262 12.90 9.11 15.42
N ARG A 263 11.84 8.72 14.71
CA ARG A 263 11.12 9.57 13.74
C ARG A 263 9.60 9.36 13.84
N PRO A 264 8.93 9.89 14.89
CA PRO A 264 7.49 9.72 15.06
C PRO A 264 6.73 10.42 13.93
N PRO A 265 5.67 9.82 13.35
CA PRO A 265 4.95 10.39 12.22
C PRO A 265 4.15 11.65 12.61
N LEU A 266 4.16 12.66 11.73
CA LEU A 266 3.24 13.80 11.78
C LEU A 266 2.13 13.61 10.75
N HIS A 267 0.89 13.56 11.21
CA HIS A 267 -0.27 13.21 10.39
C HIS A 267 -1.02 14.41 9.84
N ASP A 268 -0.70 15.61 10.33
CA ASP A 268 -1.26 16.87 9.88
C ASP A 268 -1.02 17.04 8.38
N ARG A 269 -2.09 16.89 7.59
CA ARG A 269 -2.04 16.94 6.13
C ARG A 269 -1.75 18.36 5.65
N TRP A 270 -0.93 18.45 4.61
CA TRP A 270 -0.62 19.73 3.99
C TRP A 270 -1.71 20.11 2.99
N PHE A 271 -2.24 21.32 3.13
CA PHE A 271 -3.19 21.96 2.23
C PHE A 271 -2.66 23.34 1.83
N ILE A 272 -3.00 23.79 0.62
CA ILE A 272 -2.37 24.98 0.04
C ILE A 272 -2.77 26.28 0.77
N GLY A 273 -4.03 26.41 1.21
CA GLY A 273 -4.48 27.50 2.10
C GLY A 273 -4.39 27.17 3.60
N GLY A 274 -3.72 26.08 3.96
CA GLY A 274 -3.46 25.70 5.35
C GLY A 274 -4.58 24.89 6.02
N TYR A 275 -4.50 24.79 7.35
CA TYR A 275 -5.43 23.96 8.11
C TYR A 275 -6.85 24.52 8.09
N GLY A 276 -7.83 23.65 7.89
CA GLY A 276 -9.25 24.00 7.92
C GLY A 276 -9.87 24.31 6.56
N GLU A 277 -9.14 24.14 5.46
CA GLU A 277 -9.76 24.17 4.12
C GLU A 277 -10.86 23.11 4.00
N PRO A 278 -11.96 23.42 3.29
CA PRO A 278 -13.00 22.43 3.05
C PRO A 278 -12.43 21.25 2.24
N PRO A 279 -12.96 20.03 2.44
CA PRO A 279 -12.53 18.88 1.65
C PRO A 279 -12.70 19.14 0.15
N ILE A 280 -11.68 18.77 -0.62
CA ILE A 280 -11.70 18.86 -2.08
C ILE A 280 -12.78 17.92 -2.60
N LYS A 281 -13.69 18.46 -3.41
CA LYS A 281 -14.75 17.68 -4.06
C LYS A 281 -14.25 17.21 -5.42
N LEU A 282 -14.24 15.91 -5.63
CA LEU A 282 -13.95 15.35 -6.95
C LEU A 282 -15.20 15.44 -7.84
N PRO A 283 -15.05 15.72 -9.14
CA PRO A 283 -16.16 15.88 -10.08
C PRO A 283 -16.69 14.52 -10.59
N TYR A 284 -16.81 13.52 -9.70
CA TYR A 284 -17.27 12.17 -10.05
C TYR A 284 -18.51 11.83 -9.24
N SER A 285 -19.53 11.28 -9.91
CA SER A 285 -20.76 10.84 -9.25
C SER A 285 -20.67 9.39 -8.77
N SER A 286 -19.81 8.60 -9.42
CA SER A 286 -19.57 7.18 -9.15
C SER A 286 -18.09 6.82 -9.24
N PRO A 287 -17.60 5.88 -8.40
CA PRO A 287 -16.24 5.36 -8.52
C PRO A 287 -15.89 4.76 -9.89
N ALA A 288 -16.89 4.28 -10.63
CA ALA A 288 -16.70 3.72 -11.96
C ALA A 288 -16.18 4.75 -13.00
N GLU A 289 -16.34 6.05 -12.72
CA GLU A 289 -15.89 7.12 -13.62
C GLU A 289 -14.38 7.36 -13.57
N PHE A 290 -13.71 6.91 -12.49
CA PHE A 290 -12.29 7.17 -12.30
C PHE A 290 -11.45 5.93 -12.00
N ILE A 291 -12.06 4.80 -11.64
CA ILE A 291 -11.34 3.55 -11.42
C ILE A 291 -11.02 2.89 -12.76
N VAL A 292 -9.74 2.85 -13.09
CA VAL A 292 -9.22 2.11 -14.26
C VAL A 292 -8.52 0.85 -13.77
N ARG A 293 -9.04 -0.31 -14.16
CA ARG A 293 -8.41 -1.63 -13.93
C ARG A 293 -8.01 -2.20 -15.27
N SER A 294 -6.74 -2.05 -15.63
CA SER A 294 -6.21 -2.61 -16.86
C SER A 294 -5.50 -3.93 -16.57
N SER A 295 -5.84 -4.98 -17.31
CA SER A 295 -4.97 -6.16 -17.41
C SER A 295 -3.68 -5.70 -18.08
N GLN A 296 -2.55 -5.86 -17.40
CA GLN A 296 -1.26 -5.50 -17.97
C GLN A 296 -0.86 -6.51 -19.04
N PRO A 297 -0.21 -6.07 -20.14
CA PRO A 297 0.46 -7.01 -21.03
C PRO A 297 1.50 -7.82 -20.24
N LEU A 298 1.94 -8.95 -20.78
CA LEU A 298 3.01 -9.72 -20.16
C LEU A 298 4.26 -8.83 -20.04
N LEU A 299 4.68 -8.55 -18.81
CA LEU A 299 5.89 -7.80 -18.52
C LEU A 299 6.98 -8.74 -18.02
N ARG A 300 8.23 -8.39 -18.34
CA ARG A 300 9.43 -8.99 -17.78
C ARG A 300 10.11 -7.97 -16.87
N GLU A 301 10.42 -8.41 -15.67
CA GLU A 301 11.12 -7.62 -14.67
C GLU A 301 12.58 -8.11 -14.57
N ARG A 302 13.54 -7.18 -14.59
CA ARG A 302 14.96 -7.51 -14.49
C ARG A 302 15.71 -6.53 -13.59
N MET A 303 16.58 -7.10 -12.74
CA MET A 303 17.51 -6.33 -11.92
C MET A 303 18.79 -6.01 -12.70
N PHE A 304 19.22 -4.77 -12.60
CA PHE A 304 20.48 -4.26 -13.14
C PHE A 304 21.26 -3.60 -12.01
N HIS A 305 22.50 -4.06 -11.79
CA HIS A 305 23.36 -3.58 -10.71
C HIS A 305 24.39 -2.59 -11.24
N PHE A 306 24.58 -1.49 -10.52
CA PHE A 306 25.55 -0.44 -10.81
C PHE A 306 26.38 -0.17 -9.56
N SER A 307 27.68 -0.47 -9.63
CA SER A 307 28.61 -0.19 -8.55
C SER A 307 28.84 1.31 -8.36
N THR A 308 29.31 1.70 -7.19
CA THR A 308 29.70 3.08 -6.89
C THR A 308 30.70 3.64 -7.92
N GLU A 309 31.66 2.82 -8.36
CA GLU A 309 32.68 3.23 -9.33
C GLU A 309 32.07 3.47 -10.72
N SER A 310 31.22 2.57 -11.21
CA SER A 310 30.61 2.74 -12.53
C SER A 310 29.67 3.95 -12.58
N LEU A 311 28.93 4.20 -11.50
CA LEU A 311 28.09 5.37 -11.35
C LEU A 311 28.87 6.68 -11.24
N ALA A 312 30.03 6.67 -10.59
CA ALA A 312 30.92 7.84 -10.54
C ALA A 312 31.44 8.19 -11.95
N LYS A 313 31.87 7.18 -12.72
CA LYS A 313 32.28 7.35 -14.12
C LYS A 313 31.13 7.87 -14.99
N LEU A 314 29.93 7.31 -14.83
CA LEU A 314 28.73 7.75 -15.55
C LEU A 314 28.41 9.22 -15.27
N LYS A 315 28.45 9.62 -13.99
CA LYS A 315 28.23 11.02 -13.58
C LYS A 315 29.28 11.95 -14.20
N ILE A 316 30.56 11.58 -14.15
CA ILE A 316 31.65 12.37 -14.72
C ILE A 316 31.45 12.55 -16.23
N ARG A 317 31.18 11.45 -16.95
CA ARG A 317 30.91 11.46 -18.40
C ARG A 317 29.76 12.39 -18.74
N ALA A 318 28.61 12.27 -18.07
CA ALA A 318 27.46 13.12 -18.34
C ALA A 318 27.74 14.61 -18.15
N ASN A 319 28.48 14.96 -17.09
CA ASN A 319 28.87 16.34 -16.80
C ASN A 319 29.87 16.89 -17.84
N GLN A 320 30.87 16.11 -18.22
CA GLN A 320 31.85 16.49 -19.24
C GLN A 320 31.21 16.68 -20.63
N GLU A 321 30.30 15.79 -21.03
CA GLU A 321 29.65 15.82 -22.33
C GLU A 321 28.72 17.03 -22.57
N CYS A 322 28.36 17.77 -21.52
CA CYS A 322 27.55 18.99 -21.60
C CYS A 322 28.21 20.23 -20.98
N ASP A 323 29.49 20.14 -20.63
CA ASP A 323 30.27 21.20 -19.98
C ASP A 323 29.59 21.75 -18.70
N LYS A 324 29.15 20.83 -17.82
CA LYS A 324 28.52 21.13 -16.52
C LYS A 324 29.21 20.36 -15.39
N ASP A 325 28.87 20.71 -14.15
CA ASP A 325 29.27 20.00 -12.92
C ASP A 325 28.08 19.70 -11.98
N THR A 326 26.87 20.07 -12.39
CA THR A 326 25.65 20.03 -11.57
C THR A 326 24.80 18.76 -11.76
N ILE A 327 25.08 17.95 -12.78
CA ILE A 327 24.30 16.73 -13.05
C ILE A 327 24.60 15.70 -11.96
N SER A 328 23.54 15.25 -11.29
CA SER A 328 23.63 14.22 -10.27
C SER A 328 23.73 12.81 -10.89
N THR A 329 24.26 11.86 -10.13
CA THR A 329 24.32 10.45 -10.52
C THR A 329 22.96 9.89 -10.93
N PHE A 330 21.90 10.25 -10.20
CA PHE A 330 20.55 9.76 -10.49
C PHE A 330 19.98 10.34 -11.80
N GLN A 331 20.31 11.59 -12.12
CA GLN A 331 19.93 12.22 -13.40
C GLN A 331 20.69 11.60 -14.57
N ALA A 332 21.99 11.38 -14.42
CA ALA A 332 22.81 10.69 -15.42
C ALA A 332 22.31 9.25 -15.67
N LEU A 333 21.98 8.51 -14.60
CA LEU A 333 21.42 7.16 -14.70
C LEU A 333 20.04 7.15 -15.35
N GLY A 334 19.14 8.07 -14.97
CA GLY A 334 17.83 8.21 -15.62
C GLY A 334 17.94 8.54 -17.11
N ALA A 335 18.89 9.38 -17.49
CA ALA A 335 19.15 9.71 -18.90
C ALA A 335 19.74 8.53 -19.68
N LEU A 336 20.67 7.78 -19.10
CA LEU A 336 21.18 6.54 -19.69
C LEU A 336 20.04 5.57 -19.98
N MET A 337 19.21 5.28 -18.97
CA MET A 337 18.08 4.36 -19.14
C MET A 337 17.06 4.88 -20.16
N TRP A 338 16.80 6.18 -20.22
CA TRP A 338 15.93 6.78 -21.23
C TRP A 338 16.44 6.52 -22.65
N ARG A 339 17.74 6.72 -22.90
CA ARG A 339 18.37 6.46 -24.19
C ARG A 339 18.33 4.97 -24.54
N CYS A 340 18.82 4.11 -23.66
CA CYS A 340 18.91 2.66 -23.90
C CYS A 340 17.54 2.03 -24.13
N ILE A 341 16.51 2.40 -23.35
CA ILE A 341 15.15 1.88 -23.55
C ILE A 341 14.51 2.43 -24.82
N THR A 342 14.73 3.70 -25.16
CA THR A 342 14.24 4.26 -26.43
C THR A 342 14.82 3.50 -27.63
N ARG A 343 16.11 3.15 -27.57
CA ARG A 343 16.79 2.31 -28.56
C ARG A 343 16.25 0.89 -28.57
N ALA A 344 16.10 0.25 -27.41
CA ALA A 344 15.58 -1.11 -27.28
C ALA A 344 14.15 -1.27 -27.81
N ARG A 345 13.33 -0.21 -27.71
CA ARG A 345 11.98 -0.13 -28.28
C ARG A 345 11.95 0.08 -29.80
N CYS A 346 13.09 0.37 -30.43
CA CYS A 346 13.17 0.80 -31.83
C CYS A 346 12.20 1.95 -32.13
N THR A 347 12.14 2.93 -31.21
CA THR A 347 11.18 4.04 -31.31
C THR A 347 11.44 4.85 -32.59
N PRO A 348 10.42 5.12 -33.43
CA PRO A 348 10.60 5.92 -34.66
C PRO A 348 11.20 7.28 -34.36
N GLN A 349 12.06 7.80 -35.25
CA GLN A 349 12.85 9.01 -34.98
C GLN A 349 11.97 10.24 -34.65
N GLU A 350 10.84 10.38 -35.34
CA GLU A 350 9.90 11.49 -35.20
C GLU A 350 8.98 11.34 -33.98
N GLN A 351 8.92 10.14 -33.38
CA GLN A 351 8.04 9.86 -32.25
C GLN A 351 8.59 10.54 -30.98
N THR A 352 7.71 11.25 -30.27
CA THR A 352 8.05 11.84 -28.96
C THR A 352 8.27 10.74 -27.92
N THR A 353 9.37 10.84 -27.19
CA THR A 353 9.72 10.02 -26.02
C THR A 353 9.93 10.91 -24.80
N GLY A 354 9.85 10.33 -23.60
CA GLY A 354 9.98 11.10 -22.36
C GLY A 354 10.71 10.39 -21.23
N CYS A 355 11.28 11.20 -20.33
CA CYS A 355 11.79 10.75 -19.03
C CYS A 355 10.96 11.41 -17.93
N LYS A 356 10.30 10.58 -17.13
CA LYS A 356 9.42 10.97 -16.03
C LYS A 356 10.08 10.62 -14.70
N LEU A 357 10.04 11.54 -13.74
CA LEU A 357 10.59 11.35 -12.41
C LEU A 357 9.48 11.54 -11.37
N ALA A 358 9.37 10.62 -10.43
CA ALA A 358 8.64 10.85 -9.19
C ALA A 358 9.53 11.68 -8.25
N ILE A 359 9.11 12.90 -7.90
CA ILE A 359 9.91 13.86 -7.14
C ILE A 359 9.24 14.24 -5.83
N GLN A 360 9.98 14.13 -4.72
CA GLN A 360 9.48 14.56 -3.41
C GLN A 360 9.51 16.09 -3.26
N ASN A 361 8.46 16.64 -2.63
CA ASN A 361 8.25 18.08 -2.49
C ASN A 361 8.61 18.62 -1.10
N ARG A 362 8.73 17.76 -0.08
CA ARG A 362 8.92 18.16 1.34
C ARG A 362 9.96 19.26 1.54
N ILE A 363 11.17 19.06 0.99
CA ILE A 363 12.30 20.00 1.14
C ILE A 363 12.29 21.16 0.12
N ARG A 364 11.40 21.10 -0.87
CA ARG A 364 11.29 22.10 -1.94
C ARG A 364 10.29 23.19 -1.62
N LEU A 365 9.30 22.87 -0.78
CA LEU A 365 8.32 23.84 -0.29
C LEU A 365 8.96 24.90 0.60
N GLN A 366 8.36 26.08 0.63
CA GLN A 366 8.73 27.18 1.52
C GLN A 366 7.50 27.60 2.36
N PRO A 367 7.51 27.41 3.70
CA PRO A 367 8.52 26.66 4.47
C PRO A 367 8.52 25.16 4.11
N PRO A 368 9.64 24.43 4.34
CA PRO A 368 9.71 23.01 4.06
C PRO A 368 8.80 22.22 5.00
N LEU A 369 8.26 21.11 4.50
CA LEU A 369 7.57 20.14 5.36
C LEU A 369 8.57 19.43 6.27
N MET A 370 8.14 19.18 7.50
CA MET A 370 8.94 18.44 8.46
C MET A 370 9.32 17.06 7.91
N PRO A 371 10.55 16.57 8.16
CA PRO A 371 10.98 15.28 7.64
C PRO A 371 10.04 14.14 8.02
N ASN A 372 9.45 14.17 9.21
CA ASN A 372 8.51 13.16 9.69
C ASN A 372 7.05 13.35 9.25
N TYR A 373 6.76 14.29 8.34
CA TYR A 373 5.46 14.38 7.67
C TYR A 373 5.10 13.04 7.00
N PHE A 374 4.00 12.47 7.48
CA PHE A 374 3.43 11.21 7.02
C PHE A 374 2.23 11.53 6.13
N GLY A 375 2.31 11.22 4.84
CA GLY A 375 1.35 11.61 3.81
C GLY A 375 2.02 11.69 2.42
N ASN A 376 1.25 12.00 1.38
CA ASN A 376 1.85 12.28 0.07
C ASN A 376 2.41 13.71 0.04
N SER A 377 3.60 13.86 -0.52
CA SER A 377 4.20 15.14 -0.90
C SER A 377 5.11 14.89 -2.10
N ILE A 378 4.47 14.56 -3.22
CA ILE A 378 5.12 14.04 -4.42
C ILE A 378 4.42 14.55 -5.68
N ASN A 379 5.19 14.85 -6.72
CA ASN A 379 4.68 15.03 -8.07
C ASN A 379 5.41 14.08 -9.03
N ALA A 380 4.79 13.79 -10.17
CA ALA A 380 5.48 13.17 -11.28
C ALA A 380 5.73 14.23 -12.35
N ILE A 381 7.00 14.56 -12.59
CA ILE A 381 7.43 15.57 -13.56
C ILE A 381 8.03 14.88 -14.78
N ARG A 382 7.92 15.48 -15.97
CA ARG A 382 8.33 14.86 -17.23
C ARG A 382 9.03 15.86 -18.15
N THR A 383 10.13 15.42 -18.75
CA THR A 383 10.76 16.08 -19.91
C THR A 383 10.60 15.20 -21.14
N THR A 384 10.56 15.81 -22.33
CA THR A 384 10.26 15.14 -23.59
C THR A 384 11.12 15.69 -24.74
N THR A 385 11.39 14.84 -25.73
CA THR A 385 12.06 15.18 -27.00
C THR A 385 11.70 14.10 -28.03
N THR A 386 12.04 14.28 -29.30
CA THR A 386 11.89 13.21 -30.29
C THR A 386 12.93 12.10 -30.08
N ALA A 387 12.62 10.86 -30.45
CA ALA A 387 13.57 9.75 -30.32
C ALA A 387 14.84 9.97 -31.15
N GLY A 388 14.73 10.60 -32.32
CA GLY A 388 15.87 11.01 -33.15
C GLY A 388 16.79 11.96 -32.39
N GLU A 389 16.27 13.10 -31.91
CA GLU A 389 17.05 14.06 -31.13
C GLU A 389 17.70 13.43 -29.89
N LEU A 390 16.96 12.57 -29.18
CA LEU A 390 17.50 11.87 -28.02
C LEU A 390 18.71 11.04 -28.40
N LEU A 391 18.61 10.23 -29.45
CA LEU A 391 19.64 9.24 -29.81
C LEU A 391 20.81 9.85 -30.61
N ASP A 392 20.58 10.95 -31.34
CA ASP A 392 21.59 11.69 -32.10
C ASP A 392 22.49 12.55 -31.20
N ASN A 393 21.99 12.95 -30.04
CA ASN A 393 22.79 13.64 -29.01
C ASN A 393 23.49 12.64 -28.07
N ASN A 394 24.36 13.16 -27.20
CA ASN A 394 25.11 12.38 -26.21
C ASN A 394 24.36 12.21 -24.87
N LEU A 395 24.96 11.46 -23.93
CA LEU A 395 24.38 11.23 -22.60
C LEU A 395 24.26 12.53 -21.81
N GLY A 396 25.28 13.39 -21.87
CA GLY A 396 25.31 14.68 -21.18
C GLY A 396 24.13 15.58 -21.57
N TRP A 397 23.79 15.63 -22.85
CA TRP A 397 22.64 16.39 -23.36
C TRP A 397 21.31 15.87 -22.79
N ALA A 398 21.09 14.55 -22.84
CA ALA A 398 19.88 13.95 -22.28
C ALA A 398 19.79 14.16 -20.76
N ALA A 399 20.92 14.03 -20.05
CA ALA A 399 21.01 14.26 -18.61
C ALA A 399 20.79 15.74 -18.24
N TRP A 400 21.17 16.67 -19.12
CA TRP A 400 20.88 18.09 -18.96
C TRP A 400 19.39 18.40 -19.03
N LEU A 401 18.64 17.81 -19.96
CA LEU A 401 17.18 17.95 -20.01
C LEU A 401 16.51 17.48 -18.70
N VAL A 402 16.97 16.35 -18.16
CA VAL A 402 16.50 15.85 -16.87
C VAL A 402 16.93 16.77 -15.72
N HIS A 403 18.11 17.39 -15.81
CA HIS A 403 18.59 18.36 -14.83
C HIS A 403 17.72 19.61 -14.78
N GLN A 404 17.42 20.22 -15.94
CA GLN A 404 16.54 21.39 -16.03
C GLN A 404 15.16 21.10 -15.44
N LEU A 405 14.55 19.99 -15.83
CA LEU A 405 13.27 19.53 -15.28
C LEU A 405 13.25 19.50 -13.74
N VAL A 406 14.31 18.98 -13.11
CA VAL A 406 14.41 18.88 -11.65
C VAL A 406 14.66 20.23 -10.97
N ASN A 407 15.38 21.14 -11.63
CA ASN A 407 15.64 22.47 -11.11
C ASN A 407 14.40 23.38 -11.21
N ASP A 408 13.63 23.25 -12.28
CA ASP A 408 12.43 24.06 -12.52
C ASP A 408 11.28 23.70 -11.57
N HIS A 409 11.33 22.52 -10.93
CA HIS A 409 10.37 22.06 -9.93
C HIS A 409 10.57 22.73 -8.55
N THR A 410 10.34 24.04 -8.51
CA THR A 410 10.48 24.93 -7.34
C THR A 410 9.22 24.94 -6.44
N ASP A 411 9.26 25.63 -5.29
CA ASP A 411 8.07 25.87 -4.45
C ASP A 411 6.91 26.47 -5.26
N CYS A 412 7.18 27.51 -6.06
CA CYS A 412 6.18 28.13 -6.93
C CYS A 412 5.59 27.13 -7.92
N ALA A 413 6.43 26.36 -8.61
CA ALA A 413 5.97 25.35 -9.56
C ALA A 413 5.10 24.27 -8.90
N ILE A 414 5.47 23.83 -7.69
CA ILE A 414 4.68 22.87 -6.90
C ILE A 414 3.30 23.47 -6.57
N ARG A 415 3.27 24.70 -6.03
CA ARG A 415 2.04 25.38 -5.65
C ARG A 415 1.14 25.64 -6.86
N ASP A 416 1.71 26.03 -7.99
CA ASP A 416 0.97 26.22 -9.24
C ASP A 416 0.34 24.92 -9.74
N LEU A 417 1.05 23.78 -9.65
CA LEU A 417 0.48 22.46 -9.98
C LEU A 417 -0.66 22.10 -9.05
N VAL A 418 -0.55 22.39 -7.75
CA VAL A 418 -1.63 22.13 -6.80
C VAL A 418 -2.82 23.06 -7.06
N HIS A 419 -2.62 24.36 -7.32
CA HIS A 419 -3.70 25.26 -7.72
C HIS A 419 -4.43 24.79 -8.98
N LYS A 420 -3.69 24.43 -10.04
CA LYS A 420 -4.28 23.88 -11.27
C LYS A 420 -5.10 22.61 -11.01
N TYR A 421 -4.61 21.74 -10.11
CA TYR A 421 -5.37 20.58 -9.68
C TYR A 421 -6.64 20.97 -8.93
N MET A 422 -6.57 21.96 -8.03
CA MET A 422 -7.74 22.43 -7.27
C MET A 422 -8.81 23.06 -8.17
N ASP A 423 -8.40 23.75 -9.24
CA ASP A 423 -9.31 24.33 -10.24
C ASP A 423 -10.05 23.26 -11.06
N ASN A 424 -9.41 22.12 -11.31
CA ASN A 424 -10.01 21.00 -12.04
C ASN A 424 -9.56 19.65 -11.46
N PRO A 425 -10.11 19.24 -10.30
CA PRO A 425 -9.67 18.04 -9.61
C PRO A 425 -9.93 16.79 -10.44
N CYS A 426 -8.94 15.92 -10.53
CA CYS A 426 -9.07 14.66 -11.25
C CYS A 426 -8.35 13.52 -10.54
N VAL A 427 -8.63 12.29 -10.93
CA VAL A 427 -7.89 11.11 -10.48
C VAL A 427 -6.97 10.66 -11.61
N TYR A 428 -5.71 10.44 -11.27
CA TYR A 428 -4.68 9.96 -12.18
C TYR A 428 -4.93 8.49 -12.54
N ASN A 429 -4.74 8.16 -13.82
CA ASN A 429 -4.85 6.79 -14.31
C ASN A 429 -3.74 6.46 -15.33
N THR A 430 -3.67 5.20 -15.73
CA THR A 430 -2.62 4.67 -16.63
C THR A 430 -2.68 5.25 -18.05
N HIS A 431 -3.80 5.82 -18.49
CA HIS A 431 -3.90 6.46 -19.82
C HIS A 431 -3.07 7.75 -19.91
N MET A 432 -2.59 8.28 -18.78
CA MET A 432 -1.65 9.41 -18.76
C MET A 432 -0.19 9.01 -19.09
N PHE A 433 0.04 7.76 -19.49
CA PHE A 433 1.28 7.27 -20.11
C PHE A 433 1.09 7.16 -21.63
N ASP A 434 0.63 8.24 -22.25
CA ASP A 434 0.24 8.38 -23.66
C ASP A 434 1.41 8.37 -24.66
N ILE A 435 2.63 8.59 -24.17
CA ILE A 435 3.87 8.60 -24.98
C ILE A 435 4.85 7.54 -24.48
N PRO A 436 5.68 6.93 -25.36
CA PRO A 436 6.77 6.03 -24.98
C PRO A 436 7.70 6.70 -23.95
N THR A 437 7.51 6.39 -22.67
CA THR A 437 8.19 7.06 -21.56
C THR A 437 8.96 6.03 -20.75
N VAL A 438 10.07 6.47 -20.17
CA VAL A 438 10.66 5.80 -19.01
C VAL A 438 10.27 6.58 -17.76
N MET A 439 9.88 5.87 -16.70
CA MET A 439 9.51 6.51 -15.44
C MET A 439 10.39 5.97 -14.32
N MET A 440 11.26 6.83 -13.81
CA MET A 440 12.05 6.55 -12.62
C MET A 440 11.17 6.79 -11.38
N ILE A 441 10.91 5.71 -10.65
CA ILE A 441 10.24 5.74 -9.35
C ILE A 441 11.18 5.24 -8.26
N SER A 442 10.80 5.47 -7.01
CA SER A 442 11.65 5.21 -5.84
C SER A 442 12.94 6.06 -5.86
N SER A 443 13.82 5.87 -4.88
CA SER A 443 15.11 6.55 -4.81
C SER A 443 16.12 5.71 -4.02
N PRO A 444 17.40 5.65 -4.43
CA PRO A 444 18.44 5.03 -3.64
C PRO A 444 18.73 5.78 -2.32
N ARG A 445 18.14 6.96 -2.12
CA ARG A 445 18.23 7.71 -0.85
C ARG A 445 17.28 7.20 0.22
N PHE A 446 16.31 6.33 -0.14
CA PHE A 446 15.48 5.72 0.88
C PHE A 446 16.30 4.76 1.73
N ASP A 447 16.08 4.86 3.04
CA ASP A 447 16.78 4.04 4.01
C ASP A 447 16.12 2.67 4.12
N MET A 448 16.30 1.85 3.08
CA MET A 448 15.59 0.57 2.94
C MET A 448 16.27 -0.56 3.72
N TYR A 449 17.61 -0.52 3.81
CA TYR A 449 18.40 -1.59 4.42
C TYR A 449 18.65 -1.40 5.92
N SER A 450 18.34 -0.24 6.51
CA SER A 450 18.40 -0.06 7.98
C SER A 450 17.18 -0.65 8.71
N CYS A 451 16.21 -1.19 7.97
CA CYS A 451 15.07 -1.92 8.51
C CYS A 451 15.51 -3.28 9.07
N ASP A 452 15.94 -3.28 10.34
CA ASP A 452 16.40 -4.48 11.07
C ASP A 452 15.42 -4.85 12.20
N PHE A 453 14.71 -5.97 12.10
CA PHE A 453 13.79 -6.42 13.16
C PHE A 453 14.49 -7.02 14.41
N GLY A 454 15.82 -6.94 14.47
CA GLY A 454 16.67 -7.66 15.41
C GLY A 454 17.27 -8.94 14.81
N TRP A 455 17.17 -9.10 13.49
CA TRP A 455 17.65 -10.27 12.74
C TRP A 455 18.87 -9.95 11.88
N GLY A 456 19.31 -8.69 11.89
CA GLY A 456 20.35 -8.17 11.03
C GLY A 456 19.79 -7.51 9.77
N LYS A 457 20.71 -7.01 8.95
CA LYS A 457 20.44 -6.25 7.72
C LYS A 457 19.76 -7.12 6.66
N ALA A 458 18.71 -6.63 6.02
CA ALA A 458 17.99 -7.33 4.95
C ALA A 458 18.84 -7.49 3.67
N LEU A 459 19.08 -8.71 3.20
CA LEU A 459 19.89 -9.01 2.01
C LEU A 459 19.43 -8.33 0.71
N ALA A 460 18.13 -8.09 0.56
CA ALA A 460 17.57 -7.52 -0.65
C ALA A 460 16.21 -6.87 -0.42
N VAL A 461 15.93 -5.85 -1.23
CA VAL A 461 14.60 -5.21 -1.31
C VAL A 461 13.99 -5.52 -2.68
N ARG A 462 12.70 -5.88 -2.73
CA ARG A 462 11.96 -6.13 -3.98
C ARG A 462 10.61 -5.44 -3.97
N SER A 463 10.10 -5.04 -5.15
CA SER A 463 8.68 -4.66 -5.28
C SER A 463 7.78 -5.84 -5.59
N GLY A 464 6.49 -5.68 -5.27
CA GLY A 464 5.44 -6.55 -5.78
C GLY A 464 4.99 -6.15 -7.19
N SER A 465 3.98 -6.85 -7.70
CA SER A 465 3.45 -6.70 -9.07
C SER A 465 2.53 -5.48 -9.25
N ALA A 466 2.11 -4.83 -8.16
CA ALA A 466 1.27 -3.64 -8.20
C ALA A 466 1.97 -2.47 -8.93
N GLY A 467 1.25 -1.80 -9.84
CA GLY A 467 1.70 -0.59 -10.52
C GLY A 467 2.83 -0.80 -11.54
N LYS A 468 3.10 -2.03 -11.96
CA LYS A 468 4.09 -2.35 -12.98
C LYS A 468 3.54 -2.06 -14.38
N LEU A 469 4.24 -1.21 -15.13
CA LEU A 469 3.95 -0.86 -16.52
C LEU A 469 5.25 -0.95 -17.33
N ASP A 470 5.11 -1.08 -18.65
CA ASP A 470 6.26 -0.97 -19.56
C ASP A 470 6.95 0.40 -19.39
N GLY A 471 8.26 0.39 -19.14
CA GLY A 471 9.07 1.60 -18.93
C GLY A 471 9.16 2.05 -17.47
N ILE A 472 8.53 1.36 -16.53
CA ILE A 472 8.72 1.62 -15.09
C ILE A 472 10.09 1.11 -14.67
N ILE A 473 10.84 1.99 -14.00
CA ILE A 473 12.16 1.70 -13.44
C ILE A 473 12.13 2.04 -11.96
N VAL A 474 12.40 1.05 -11.13
CA VAL A 474 12.39 1.21 -9.67
C VAL A 474 13.82 1.21 -9.16
N ALA A 475 14.22 2.32 -8.54
CA ALA A 475 15.56 2.47 -8.00
C ALA A 475 15.66 2.07 -6.52
N TYR A 476 16.69 1.30 -6.20
CA TYR A 476 17.05 0.86 -4.86
C TYR A 476 18.49 1.26 -4.54
N PRO A 477 18.84 1.51 -3.27
CA PRO A 477 20.25 1.47 -2.89
C PRO A 477 20.79 0.07 -3.20
N GLY A 478 22.04 -0.03 -3.65
CA GLY A 478 22.71 -1.31 -3.78
C GLY A 478 23.01 -1.90 -2.40
N TRP A 479 22.95 -3.23 -2.28
CA TRP A 479 23.17 -3.94 -1.00
C TRP A 479 24.52 -3.62 -0.36
N GLU A 480 25.59 -3.51 -1.16
CA GLU A 480 26.95 -3.18 -0.73
C GLU A 480 27.08 -1.77 -0.13
N GLY A 481 26.12 -0.87 -0.40
CA GLY A 481 26.16 0.51 0.05
C GLY A 481 27.15 1.36 -0.73
N GLY A 482 27.63 2.45 -0.12
CA GLY A 482 28.64 3.33 -0.72
C GLY A 482 28.16 4.20 -1.89
N GLY A 483 26.87 4.15 -2.25
CA GLY A 483 26.31 4.88 -3.38
C GLY A 483 26.04 4.02 -4.62
N SER A 484 26.23 2.70 -4.53
CA SER A 484 25.75 1.74 -5.53
C SER A 484 24.23 1.78 -5.66
N VAL A 485 23.73 1.38 -6.81
CA VAL A 485 22.29 1.41 -7.15
C VAL A 485 21.91 0.11 -7.84
N ASP A 486 20.77 -0.44 -7.43
CA ASP A 486 20.09 -1.50 -8.18
C ASP A 486 18.84 -0.92 -8.84
N LEU A 487 18.66 -1.20 -10.13
CA LEU A 487 17.45 -0.85 -10.89
C LEU A 487 16.65 -2.11 -11.20
N GLU A 488 15.39 -2.12 -10.79
CA GLU A 488 14.39 -3.08 -11.28
C GLU A 488 13.66 -2.45 -12.46
N VAL A 489 13.90 -2.97 -13.65
CA VAL A 489 13.35 -2.45 -14.91
C VAL A 489 12.21 -3.37 -15.36
N CYS A 490 11.08 -2.78 -15.70
CA CYS A 490 9.90 -3.48 -16.20
C CYS A 490 9.64 -3.10 -17.66
N LEU A 491 9.68 -4.08 -18.56
CA LEU A 491 9.44 -3.90 -19.99
C LEU A 491 8.70 -5.10 -20.56
N SER A 492 8.16 -4.97 -21.77
CA SER A 492 7.77 -6.14 -22.57
C SER A 492 8.97 -7.10 -22.74
N PRO A 493 8.75 -8.42 -22.83
CA PRO A 493 9.82 -9.40 -23.00
C PRO A 493 10.75 -9.09 -24.18
N GLU A 494 10.19 -8.61 -25.30
CA GLU A 494 10.95 -8.27 -26.51
C GLU A 494 11.91 -7.10 -26.24
N TYR A 495 11.41 -6.02 -25.62
CA TYR A 495 12.22 -4.84 -25.32
C TYR A 495 13.26 -5.12 -24.23
N MET A 496 12.92 -5.94 -23.23
CA MET A 496 13.90 -6.36 -22.23
C MET A 496 15.05 -7.15 -22.86
N HIS A 497 14.74 -8.04 -23.81
CA HIS A 497 15.77 -8.82 -24.52
C HIS A 497 16.69 -7.92 -25.36
N ALA A 498 16.15 -6.86 -25.98
CA ALA A 498 16.95 -5.88 -26.69
C ALA A 498 17.81 -5.03 -25.73
N LEU A 499 17.24 -4.58 -24.60
CA LEU A 499 17.95 -3.79 -23.60
C LEU A 499 19.16 -4.53 -23.01
N GLU A 500 19.04 -5.84 -22.81
CA GLU A 500 20.13 -6.71 -22.31
C GLU A 500 21.34 -6.79 -23.24
N ARG A 501 21.21 -6.33 -24.48
CA ARG A 501 22.26 -6.28 -25.50
C ARG A 501 22.69 -4.86 -25.84
N ASP A 502 22.10 -3.85 -25.21
CA ASP A 502 22.46 -2.46 -25.45
C ASP A 502 23.89 -2.20 -24.94
N GLU A 503 24.80 -1.88 -25.87
CA GLU A 503 26.23 -1.73 -25.57
C GLU A 503 26.51 -0.55 -24.62
N GLU A 504 25.71 0.52 -24.70
CA GLU A 504 25.86 1.68 -23.83
C GLU A 504 25.49 1.32 -22.37
N LEU A 505 24.44 0.50 -22.18
CA LEU A 505 24.09 -0.03 -20.87
C LEU A 505 25.14 -1.02 -20.36
N LEU A 506 25.52 -2.01 -21.18
CA LEU A 506 26.48 -3.06 -20.80
C LEU A 506 27.83 -2.50 -20.34
N ALA A 507 28.27 -1.37 -20.91
CA ALA A 507 29.50 -0.69 -20.52
C ALA A 507 29.48 -0.12 -19.08
N VAL A 508 28.31 0.04 -18.46
CA VAL A 508 28.14 0.66 -17.13
C VAL A 508 27.69 -0.35 -16.07
N LEU A 509 27.14 -1.50 -16.50
CA LEU A 509 26.69 -2.55 -15.58
C LEU A 509 27.85 -3.18 -14.82
N SER A 510 27.58 -3.53 -13.58
CA SER A 510 28.48 -4.33 -12.74
C SER A 510 27.89 -5.74 -12.57
N PRO A 511 28.73 -6.78 -12.36
CA PRO A 511 28.24 -8.12 -12.09
C PRO A 511 27.25 -8.11 -10.91
N PRO A 512 26.08 -8.77 -11.02
CA PRO A 512 25.12 -8.78 -9.94
C PRO A 512 25.67 -9.57 -8.74
N ILE A 513 25.32 -9.13 -7.52
CA ILE A 513 25.52 -9.95 -6.33
C ILE A 513 24.47 -11.07 -6.36
N GLU A 514 24.91 -12.32 -6.51
CA GLU A 514 23.99 -13.46 -6.53
C GLU A 514 23.37 -13.70 -5.15
N LEU A 515 22.04 -13.59 -5.07
CA LEU A 515 21.30 -13.83 -3.82
C LEU A 515 21.52 -15.25 -3.26
N GLY A 516 21.75 -16.24 -4.13
CA GLY A 516 22.07 -17.61 -3.71
C GLY A 516 23.39 -17.72 -2.95
N ILE A 517 24.37 -16.85 -3.27
CA ILE A 517 25.62 -16.75 -2.51
C ILE A 517 25.36 -16.13 -1.14
N LEU A 518 24.53 -15.08 -1.07
CA LEU A 518 24.19 -14.40 0.18
C LEU A 518 23.33 -15.27 1.13
N LEU A 519 22.49 -16.15 0.58
CA LEU A 519 21.69 -17.12 1.35
C LEU A 519 22.49 -18.38 1.74
N GLY A 520 23.75 -18.51 1.30
CA GLY A 520 24.59 -19.68 1.55
C GLY A 520 24.10 -20.95 0.84
N THR A 521 23.28 -20.82 -0.20
CA THR A 521 22.66 -21.94 -0.94
C THR A 521 23.47 -22.39 -2.15
N SER A 522 24.58 -21.72 -2.49
CA SER A 522 25.39 -21.99 -3.68
C SER A 522 26.25 -23.27 -3.62
N ASN A 523 26.10 -24.12 -2.60
CA ASN A 523 26.77 -25.43 -2.49
C ASN A 523 25.82 -26.54 -2.00
N LYS A 524 24.72 -26.79 -2.73
CA LYS A 524 23.94 -28.03 -2.61
C LYS A 524 23.49 -28.56 -3.96
#